data_AF-A0A5S3VTB6-F1
#
_entry.id   AF-A0A5S3VTB6-F1
#
_cell.length_a   1.000
_cell.length_b   1.000
_cell.length_c   1.000
_cell.angle_alpha   90.00
_cell.angle_beta   90.00
_cell.angle_gamma   90.00
#
_symmetry.space_group_name_H-M   'P 1'
#
loop_
_entity.id
_entity.type
_entity.pdbx_description
1 polymer ?
#
loop_
_entity_poly.entity_id
_entity_poly.type
_entity_poly.pdbx_seq_one_letter_code
_entity_poly.pdbx_strand_id
1 'polypeptide(L)'
;GHTVKPMSARVVKAFRQGQKTDANDALAIGIAAQQPTVKPSRLLSINEQCLQAMSAMREHFVKQKVALGNLQRGCLLELGIPIAKSDNKLIDAV
;
A
#
# COMPACT_ATOMS: atom_id res chain seq x y z
N GLY A 1 18.70 20.34 14.87
CA GLY A 1 17.56 19.77 14.10
C GLY A 1 17.99 19.50 12.68
N HIS A 2 17.28 18.63 11.94
CA HIS A 2 17.59 18.27 10.54
C HIS A 2 16.53 18.78 9.57
N THR A 3 16.95 19.26 8.40
CA THR A 3 16.04 19.64 7.31
C THR A 3 15.68 18.42 6.49
N VAL A 4 14.40 18.08 6.43
CA VAL A 4 13.91 16.94 5.65
C VAL A 4 13.73 17.35 4.19
N LYS A 5 14.37 16.63 3.26
CA LYS A 5 14.15 16.73 1.81
C LYS A 5 13.32 15.52 1.35
N PRO A 6 11.97 15.59 1.34
CA PRO A 6 11.16 14.50 0.82
C PRO A 6 11.42 14.32 -0.68
N MET A 7 11.52 13.09 -1.16
CA MET A 7 11.76 12.78 -2.56
C MET A 7 10.81 11.71 -3.05
N SER A 8 10.38 11.83 -4.30
CA SER A 8 9.53 10.83 -4.93
C SER A 8 10.31 9.54 -5.16
N ALA A 9 9.74 8.40 -4.76
CA ALA A 9 10.32 7.09 -5.04
C ALA A 9 10.55 6.86 -6.55
N ARG A 10 9.72 7.47 -7.42
CA ARG A 10 9.90 7.39 -8.89
C ARG A 10 11.19 8.06 -9.33
N VAL A 11 11.53 9.19 -8.73
CA VAL A 11 12.77 9.93 -9.04
C VAL A 11 13.97 9.18 -8.49
N VAL A 12 13.91 8.73 -7.23
CA VAL A 12 14.98 7.93 -6.61
C VAL A 12 15.28 6.66 -7.40
N LYS A 13 14.25 5.99 -7.93
CA LYS A 13 14.40 4.77 -8.73
C LYS A 13 15.31 4.94 -9.95
N ALA A 14 15.36 6.13 -10.55
CA ALA A 14 16.24 6.41 -11.69
C ALA A 14 17.73 6.37 -11.33
N PHE A 15 18.08 6.54 -10.05
CA PHE A 15 19.47 6.52 -9.57
C PHE A 15 19.91 5.16 -9.02
N ARG A 16 18.99 4.19 -8.93
CA ARG A 16 19.33 2.87 -8.40
C ARG A 16 20.08 2.05 -9.43
N GLN A 17 21.25 1.54 -9.02
CA GLN A 17 22.05 0.63 -9.81
C GLN A 17 21.75 -0.82 -9.39
N GLY A 18 21.54 -1.70 -10.37
CA GLY A 18 21.27 -3.11 -10.14
C GLY A 18 19.90 -3.42 -9.54
N GLN A 19 19.81 -4.59 -8.90
CA GLN A 19 18.57 -5.10 -8.30
C GLN A 19 18.17 -4.31 -7.06
N LYS A 20 16.88 -4.42 -6.69
CA LYS A 20 16.36 -3.83 -5.46
C LYS A 20 16.98 -4.54 -4.25
N THR A 21 17.79 -3.81 -3.51
CA THR A 21 18.34 -4.19 -2.21
C THR A 21 18.37 -2.94 -1.34
N ASP A 22 18.32 -3.10 -0.01
CA ASP A 22 18.34 -1.95 0.90
C ASP A 22 19.61 -1.11 0.73
N ALA A 23 20.76 -1.75 0.48
CA ALA A 23 22.02 -1.07 0.19
C ALA A 23 21.97 -0.22 -1.08
N ASN A 24 21.42 -0.77 -2.19
CA ASN A 24 21.31 -0.04 -3.45
C ASN A 24 20.26 1.07 -3.38
N ASP A 25 19.15 0.86 -2.66
CA ASP A 25 18.12 1.87 -2.46
C ASP A 25 18.68 3.02 -1.59
N ALA A 26 19.46 2.74 -0.54
CA ALA A 26 20.12 3.75 0.28
C ALA A 26 21.14 4.59 -0.52
N LEU A 27 21.97 3.94 -1.35
CA LEU A 27 22.89 4.63 -2.25
C LEU A 27 22.14 5.52 -3.25
N ALA A 28 21.06 5.01 -3.86
CA ALA A 28 20.23 5.76 -4.79
C ALA A 28 19.61 7.00 -4.14
N ILE A 29 19.11 6.87 -2.90
CA ILE A 29 18.57 8.00 -2.12
C ILE A 29 19.67 9.03 -1.86
N GLY A 30 20.87 8.60 -1.44
CA GLY A 30 22.00 9.48 -1.19
C GLY A 30 22.41 10.27 -2.44
N ILE A 31 22.52 9.59 -3.59
CA ILE A 31 22.84 10.23 -4.86
C ILE A 31 21.74 11.20 -5.28
N ALA A 32 20.47 10.77 -5.27
CA ALA A 32 19.32 11.59 -5.64
C ALA A 32 19.19 12.84 -4.77
N ALA A 33 19.48 12.73 -3.46
CA ALA A 33 19.42 13.85 -2.54
C ALA A 33 20.41 14.97 -2.90
N GLN A 34 21.59 14.61 -3.43
CA GLN A 34 22.65 15.54 -3.81
C GLN A 34 22.43 16.16 -5.20
N GLN A 35 21.60 15.57 -6.05
CA GLN A 35 21.38 16.10 -7.40
C GLN A 35 20.62 17.44 -7.37
N PRO A 36 21.14 18.49 -8.02
CA PRO A 36 20.47 19.79 -8.11
C PRO A 36 19.14 19.73 -8.89
N THR A 37 19.03 18.79 -9.82
CA THR A 37 17.84 18.58 -10.65
C THR A 37 16.69 17.91 -9.89
N VAL A 38 16.97 17.25 -8.76
CA VAL A 38 15.97 16.56 -7.95
C VAL A 38 15.26 17.55 -7.05
N LYS A 39 14.07 17.97 -7.49
CA LYS A 39 13.17 18.83 -6.72
C LYS A 39 12.56 18.06 -5.54
N PRO A 40 12.51 18.66 -4.35
CA PRO A 40 11.82 18.04 -3.21
C PRO A 40 10.34 17.86 -3.55
N SER A 41 9.80 16.75 -3.08
CA SER A 41 8.36 16.51 -3.12
C SER A 41 7.65 17.37 -2.08
N ARG A 42 6.34 17.47 -2.21
CA ARG A 42 5.53 18.18 -1.22
C ARG A 42 5.58 17.44 0.12
N LEU A 43 5.82 18.17 1.21
CA LEU A 43 5.56 17.65 2.56
C LEU A 43 4.04 17.65 2.78
N LEU A 44 3.51 16.52 3.23
CA LEU A 44 2.11 16.44 3.63
C LEU A 44 1.92 17.18 4.94
N SER A 45 0.85 17.96 5.04
CA SER A 45 0.35 18.42 6.33
C SER A 45 -0.19 17.24 7.13
N ILE A 46 -0.32 17.42 8.45
CA ILE A 46 -0.88 16.39 9.34
C ILE A 46 -2.26 15.95 8.86
N ASN A 47 -3.12 16.90 8.45
CA ASN A 47 -4.47 16.60 7.96
C ASN A 47 -4.46 15.76 6.68
N GLU A 48 -3.57 16.06 5.75
CA GLU A 48 -3.43 15.29 4.50
C GLU A 48 -2.88 13.89 4.75
N GLN A 49 -1.90 13.77 5.65
CA GLN A 49 -1.36 12.47 6.05
C GLN A 49 -2.43 11.62 6.74
N CYS A 50 -3.26 12.21 7.61
CA CYS A 50 -4.40 11.55 8.23
C CYS A 50 -5.42 11.07 7.18
N LEU A 51 -5.78 11.92 6.21
CA LEU A 51 -6.71 11.57 5.14
C LEU A 51 -6.19 10.39 4.29
N GLN A 52 -4.90 10.40 3.95
CA GLN A 52 -4.26 9.30 3.24
C GLN A 52 -4.29 8.01 4.08
N ALA A 53 -4.00 8.10 5.38
CA ALA A 53 -4.03 6.95 6.28
C ALA A 53 -5.44 6.34 6.41
N MET A 54 -6.47 7.17 6.53
CA MET A 54 -7.88 6.72 6.55
C MET A 54 -8.26 5.99 5.26
N SER A 55 -7.83 6.50 4.11
CA SER A 55 -8.09 5.88 2.81
C SER A 55 -7.40 4.52 2.69
N ALA A 56 -6.12 4.43 3.09
CA ALA A 56 -5.38 3.18 3.11
C ALA A 56 -6.01 2.14 4.05
N MET A 57 -6.46 2.57 5.23
CA MET A 57 -7.14 1.71 6.20
C MET A 57 -8.46 1.16 5.63
N ARG A 58 -9.26 2.00 4.96
CA ARG A 58 -10.49 1.57 4.29
C ARG A 58 -10.21 0.52 3.22
N GLU A 59 -9.24 0.76 2.35
CA GLU A 59 -8.85 -0.21 1.31
C GLU A 59 -8.41 -1.55 1.91
N HIS A 60 -7.64 -1.49 3.00
CA HIS A 60 -7.18 -2.67 3.71
C HIS A 60 -8.34 -3.49 4.26
N PHE A 61 -9.30 -2.86 4.95
CA PHE A 61 -10.48 -3.55 5.47
C PHE A 61 -11.39 -4.10 4.37
N VAL A 62 -11.55 -3.39 3.24
CA VAL A 62 -12.31 -3.91 2.10
C VAL A 62 -11.66 -5.20 1.56
N LYS A 63 -10.34 -5.21 1.38
CA LYS A 63 -9.62 -6.41 0.93
C LYS A 63 -9.75 -7.57 1.93
N GLN A 64 -9.59 -7.30 3.22
CA GLN A 64 -9.78 -8.31 4.26
C GLN A 64 -11.19 -8.88 4.26
N LYS A 65 -12.22 -8.02 4.16
CA LYS A 65 -13.62 -8.45 4.09
C LYS A 65 -13.86 -9.40 2.92
N VAL A 66 -13.36 -9.04 1.73
CA VAL A 66 -13.51 -9.88 0.53
C VAL A 66 -12.76 -11.21 0.68
N ALA A 67 -11.53 -11.17 1.21
CA ALA A 67 -10.74 -12.38 1.44
C ALA A 67 -11.42 -13.33 2.43
N LEU A 68 -11.91 -12.81 3.57
CA LEU A 68 -12.65 -13.58 4.56
C LEU A 68 -13.95 -14.15 3.99
N GLY A 69 -14.69 -13.34 3.22
CA GLY A 69 -15.91 -13.81 2.57
C GLY A 69 -15.66 -14.92 1.53
N ASN A 70 -14.53 -14.88 0.82
CA ASN A 70 -14.15 -15.97 -0.09
C ASN A 70 -13.74 -17.23 0.68
N LEU A 71 -13.01 -17.09 1.79
CA LEU A 71 -12.62 -18.20 2.64
C LEU A 71 -13.87 -18.91 3.21
N GLN A 72 -14.82 -18.16 3.78
CA GLN A 72 -16.08 -18.70 4.29
C GLN A 72 -16.85 -19.48 3.22
N ARG A 73 -16.98 -18.92 2.00
CA ARG A 73 -17.61 -19.63 0.88
C ARG A 73 -16.87 -20.90 0.49
N GLY A 74 -15.53 -20.89 0.52
CA GLY A 74 -14.71 -22.08 0.29
C GLY A 74 -15.00 -23.18 1.30
N CYS A 75 -14.98 -22.85 2.60
CA CYS A 75 -15.29 -23.81 3.66
C CYS A 75 -16.71 -24.38 3.56
N LEU A 76 -17.72 -23.54 3.28
CA LEU A 76 -19.10 -24.02 3.10
C LEU A 76 -19.23 -24.91 1.85
N LEU A 77 -18.49 -24.60 0.79
CA LEU A 77 -18.47 -25.42 -0.43
C LEU A 77 -17.86 -26.80 -0.17
N GLU A 78 -16.81 -26.90 0.66
CA GLU A 78 -16.25 -28.19 1.11
C GLU A 78 -17.29 -29.05 1.86
N LEU A 79 -18.26 -28.41 2.53
CA LEU A 79 -19.39 -29.06 3.19
C LEU A 79 -20.59 -29.30 2.25
N GLY A 80 -20.46 -29.00 0.95
CA GLY A 80 -21.53 -29.18 -0.03
C GLY A 80 -22.61 -28.09 -0.02
N ILE A 81 -22.35 -26.94 0.61
CA ILE A 81 -23.28 -25.80 0.72
C ILE A 81 -22.80 -24.67 -0.21
N PRO A 82 -23.29 -24.59 -1.46
CA PRO A 82 -22.89 -23.53 -2.38
C PRO A 82 -23.59 -22.20 -2.04
N ILE A 83 -22.81 -21.15 -1.78
CA ILE A 83 -23.31 -19.79 -1.54
C ILE A 83 -22.96 -18.87 -2.71
N ALA A 84 -23.94 -18.08 -3.17
CA ALA A 84 -23.74 -17.12 -4.26
C ALA A 84 -22.72 -16.03 -3.88
N LYS A 85 -22.04 -15.47 -4.90
CA LYS A 85 -21.02 -14.42 -4.74
C LYS A 85 -21.65 -13.04 -4.46
N SER A 86 -22.24 -12.89 -3.27
CA SER A 86 -22.79 -11.64 -2.75
C SER A 86 -22.62 -11.60 -1.23
N ASP A 87 -22.23 -10.45 -0.69
CA ASP A 87 -22.06 -10.28 0.76
C ASP A 87 -23.38 -10.53 1.50
N ASN A 88 -24.50 -10.02 0.98
CA ASN A 88 -25.81 -10.27 1.55
C ASN A 88 -26.13 -11.77 1.59
N LYS A 89 -25.81 -12.50 0.52
CA LYS A 89 -26.04 -13.96 0.46
C LYS A 89 -25.16 -14.75 1.41
N LEU A 90 -23.99 -14.22 1.76
CA LEU A 90 -23.12 -14.82 2.76
C LEU A 90 -23.62 -14.55 4.18
N ILE A 91 -24.13 -13.34 4.43
CA ILE A 91 -24.74 -12.95 5.70
C ILE A 91 -26.01 -13.78 5.96
N ASP A 92 -26.85 -13.99 4.95
CA ASP A 92 -28.08 -14.80 5.07
C ASP A 92 -27.81 -16.29 5.38
N ALA A 93 -26.58 -16.76 5.16
CA ALA A 93 -26.20 -18.18 5.27
C ALA A 93 -25.54 -18.56 6.61
N VAL A 94 -25.22 -17.57 7.45
CA VAL A 94 -24.64 -17.72 8.80
C VAL A 94 -25.73 -17.48 9.83
#